data_AF-Q7Z7X9-F1
#
_entry.id   AF-Q7Z7X9-F1
#
_cell.length_a   1.000
_cell.length_b   1.000
_cell.length_c   1.000
_cell.angle_alpha   90.00
_cell.angle_beta   90.00
_cell.angle_gamma   90.00
#
_symmetry.space_group_name_H-M   'P 1'
#
loop_
_entity.id
_entity.type
_entity.pdbx_description
1 polymer ?
#
loop_
_entity_poly.entity_id
_entity_poly.type
_entity_poly.pdbx_seq_one_letter_code
_entity_poly.pdbx_strand_id
1 'polypeptide(L)'
;ASIPSSASVQLDSYNYDGSTFSGKIYVKNIAYSKKVTVIYADGSDNWNNNGNTVAASYSAPISGSNYEYWTFSASINGIKEFYIKYEVSGKTYYDNNNSANYQVSTSKPTTTTATATTTTAPSTSTTTPPSSSEPATFPTGNSTISSWIKKQEGISRFAMLRNINPPGSATGFIAASLSTAGPDYYYAWTRDAALTSNVIVYEYNTTLSGNKTILNVLKDYVTFSVKTQSTSTVCNCLGEPKFNPDGSGYTGAWGRPQNDGPAERATTFILFADGYLTQTKDASYVTGTLKPAIFKDLDYVVNVWSNGCLDLWEEVNGVHFYTLMVMRKGLLLGADFAKRNGDSTRASTYSSTASTIANKISSFWVSSNNWIQVSQSVTGGVSKKGLDVSTLLAANLGSVDDGFFTPGSEKILATAVAVEDSFASLYPINKNLPSYLGNSIGRYPEDTYNGNGNSQGNPWFLAVTGYAELYYRAIKEWIGNGGVTVSSISLPFFKKFDSSATSGKKYTVGTSDFNNLAQNIALAADRFLSTVQLHAHNNGSLAEEFDRTTGLSTGARDLTWSHASLITASYAKAGAPAA
;
A
#
# COMPACT_ATOMS: atom_id res chain seq x y z
N ALA A 1 31.74 -0.76 17.89
CA ALA A 1 32.66 -1.72 18.55
C ALA A 1 32.88 -2.95 17.66
N SER A 2 33.69 -3.94 18.05
CA SER A 2 33.70 -5.26 17.38
C SER A 2 32.51 -6.10 17.86
N ILE A 3 31.99 -7.00 17.02
CA ILE A 3 30.88 -7.89 17.38
C ILE A 3 31.24 -8.71 18.64
N PRO A 4 30.34 -8.88 19.62
CA PRO A 4 30.65 -9.58 20.86
C PRO A 4 30.94 -11.07 20.63
N SER A 5 31.95 -11.63 21.31
CA SER A 5 32.28 -13.06 21.19
C SER A 5 31.42 -13.96 22.07
N SER A 6 30.91 -13.46 23.20
CA SER A 6 30.17 -14.28 24.19
C SER A 6 28.88 -13.64 24.71
N ALA A 7 28.76 -12.31 24.74
CA ALA A 7 27.62 -11.61 25.34
C ALA A 7 26.31 -11.80 24.53
N SER A 8 25.19 -12.04 25.20
CA SER A 8 23.89 -12.18 24.52
C SER A 8 23.29 -10.85 24.06
N VAL A 9 23.70 -9.75 24.68
CA VAL A 9 23.37 -8.38 24.32
C VAL A 9 24.57 -7.49 24.66
N GLN A 10 24.91 -6.53 23.81
CA GLN A 10 25.96 -5.54 24.10
C GLN A 10 25.68 -4.21 23.39
N LEU A 11 25.93 -3.08 24.04
CA LEU A 11 25.88 -1.76 23.41
C LEU A 11 26.95 -1.63 22.31
N ASP A 12 26.58 -1.15 21.13
CA ASP A 12 27.50 -0.78 20.05
C ASP A 12 27.90 0.70 20.16
N SER A 13 26.89 1.57 20.20
CA SER A 13 27.05 3.03 20.31
C SER A 13 25.78 3.68 20.84
N TYR A 14 25.91 4.88 21.41
CA TYR A 14 24.78 5.73 21.77
C TYR A 14 25.12 7.21 21.54
N ASN A 15 24.08 8.04 21.47
CA ASN A 15 24.17 9.48 21.42
C ASN A 15 23.06 10.11 22.28
N TYR A 16 23.40 11.21 22.96
CA TYR A 16 22.42 12.07 23.64
C TYR A 16 22.73 13.54 23.35
N ASP A 17 21.82 14.22 22.66
CA ASP A 17 22.00 15.63 22.27
C ASP A 17 21.43 16.64 23.28
N GLY A 18 20.99 16.17 24.45
CA GLY A 18 20.28 16.99 25.44
C GLY A 18 18.75 16.91 25.32
N SER A 19 18.22 16.28 24.27
CA SER A 19 16.79 16.08 24.06
C SER A 19 16.43 14.67 23.58
N THR A 20 17.26 14.08 22.72
CA THR A 20 17.03 12.80 22.07
C THR A 20 18.15 11.83 22.45
N PHE A 21 17.76 10.70 23.03
CA PHE A 21 18.66 9.61 23.36
C PHE A 21 18.43 8.46 22.41
N SER A 22 19.49 8.08 21.69
CA SER A 22 19.44 7.05 20.67
C SER A 22 20.69 6.18 20.69
N GLY A 23 20.63 5.01 20.10
CA GLY A 23 21.78 4.13 20.02
C GLY A 23 21.52 2.85 19.29
N LYS A 24 22.57 2.03 19.25
CA LYS A 24 22.66 0.78 18.52
C LYS A 24 23.20 -0.32 19.42
N ILE A 25 22.63 -1.51 19.31
CA ILE A 25 22.84 -2.64 20.21
C ILE A 25 23.11 -3.89 19.37
N TYR A 26 24.10 -4.67 19.77
CA TYR A 26 24.31 -6.06 19.31
C TYR A 26 23.39 -6.99 20.10
N VAL A 27 22.58 -7.79 19.43
CA VAL A 27 21.68 -8.76 20.06
C VAL A 27 21.91 -10.14 19.47
N LYS A 28 22.21 -11.13 20.29
CA LYS A 28 22.43 -12.50 19.84
C LYS A 28 21.10 -13.12 19.41
N ASN A 29 21.03 -13.67 18.20
CA ASN A 29 19.83 -14.25 17.63
C ASN A 29 19.51 -15.63 18.23
N ILE A 30 18.81 -15.65 19.36
CA ILE A 30 18.47 -16.87 20.11
C ILE A 30 17.11 -17.45 19.67
N ALA A 31 16.11 -16.61 19.40
CA ALA A 31 14.79 -17.00 18.88
C ALA A 31 14.12 -15.83 18.14
N TYR A 32 13.03 -16.10 17.43
CA TYR A 32 12.32 -15.08 16.64
C TYR A 32 11.69 -13.99 17.52
N SER A 33 10.97 -14.37 18.59
CA SER A 33 10.38 -13.41 19.53
C SER A 33 11.42 -12.92 20.53
N LYS A 34 11.77 -11.63 20.45
CA LYS A 34 12.77 -10.96 21.28
C LYS A 34 12.19 -9.66 21.81
N LYS A 35 12.54 -9.30 23.04
CA LYS A 35 12.25 -7.98 23.60
C LYS A 35 13.54 -7.38 24.13
N VAL A 36 13.95 -6.25 23.56
CA VAL A 36 15.16 -5.52 23.95
C VAL A 36 14.72 -4.16 24.48
N THR A 37 15.16 -3.82 25.68
CA THR A 37 14.71 -2.63 26.40
C THR A 37 15.91 -1.95 27.03
N VAL A 38 16.10 -0.67 26.74
CA VAL A 38 17.01 0.19 27.46
C VAL A 38 16.29 0.72 28.69
N ILE A 39 16.90 0.58 29.86
CA ILE A 39 16.37 1.05 31.14
C ILE A 39 17.33 2.12 31.64
N TYR A 40 16.82 3.30 32.03
CA TYR A 40 17.65 4.47 32.31
C TYR A 40 17.26 5.22 33.59
N ALA A 41 18.24 5.90 34.18
CA ALA A 41 18.05 6.93 35.18
C ALA A 41 17.91 8.28 34.49
N ASP A 42 16.91 9.08 34.88
CA ASP A 42 16.79 10.45 34.38
C ASP A 42 17.94 11.36 34.89
N GLY A 43 17.94 12.63 34.48
CA GLY A 43 18.98 13.58 34.89
C GLY A 43 19.10 13.82 36.41
N SER A 44 18.12 13.37 37.21
CA SER A 44 18.11 13.45 38.67
C SER A 44 18.46 12.14 39.35
N ASP A 45 18.98 11.15 38.60
CA ASP A 45 19.28 9.80 39.09
C ASP A 45 18.05 8.98 39.52
N ASN A 46 16.88 9.30 38.97
CA ASN A 46 15.66 8.56 39.26
C ASN A 46 15.37 7.53 38.15
N TRP A 47 15.24 6.27 38.54
CA TRP A 47 14.92 5.14 37.67
C TRP A 47 13.41 4.89 37.53
N ASN A 48 12.58 5.61 38.29
CA ASN A 48 11.13 5.47 38.33
C ASN A 48 10.67 4.01 38.51
N ASN A 49 11.23 3.28 39.49
CA ASN A 49 10.99 1.84 39.68
C ASN A 49 11.22 0.99 38.41
N ASN A 50 12.24 1.33 37.60
CA ASN A 50 12.50 0.77 36.26
C ASN A 50 11.39 1.06 35.22
N GLY A 51 10.54 2.05 35.45
CA GLY A 51 9.53 2.54 34.52
C GLY A 51 10.11 3.43 33.42
N ASN A 52 11.30 3.99 33.65
CA ASN A 52 12.05 4.75 32.64
C ASN A 52 12.68 3.78 31.64
N THR A 53 11.97 3.51 30.54
CA THR A 53 12.36 2.53 29.54
C THR A 53 12.24 3.05 28.11
N VAL A 54 13.12 2.55 27.24
CA VAL A 54 13.06 2.75 25.79
C VAL A 54 13.12 1.38 25.13
N ALA A 55 12.10 1.01 24.36
CA ALA A 55 12.13 -0.23 23.58
C ALA A 55 13.10 -0.08 22.41
N ALA A 56 14.02 -1.03 22.25
CA ALA A 56 14.82 -1.14 21.05
C ALA A 56 14.08 -2.01 20.02
N SER A 57 14.31 -1.73 18.74
CA SER A 57 13.72 -2.44 17.61
C SER A 57 14.80 -3.10 16.76
N TYR A 58 14.50 -4.26 16.20
CA TYR A 58 15.37 -4.91 15.22
C TYR A 58 15.64 -3.97 14.04
N SER A 59 16.91 -3.85 13.66
CA SER A 59 17.37 -3.02 12.54
C SER A 59 17.82 -3.87 11.36
N ALA A 60 18.79 -4.78 11.55
CA ALA A 60 19.35 -5.59 10.47
C ALA A 60 20.11 -6.82 11.02
N PRO A 61 20.30 -7.89 10.23
CA PRO A 61 21.15 -9.00 10.62
C PRO A 61 22.63 -8.62 10.42
N ILE A 62 23.54 -9.21 11.19
CA ILE A 62 24.98 -8.99 11.01
C ILE A 62 25.57 -10.16 10.24
N SER A 63 25.83 -9.94 8.95
CA SER A 63 26.33 -10.96 8.03
C SER A 63 27.57 -11.69 8.58
N GLY A 64 27.60 -13.01 8.44
CA GLY A 64 28.70 -13.84 8.95
C GLY A 64 28.69 -14.06 10.46
N SER A 65 27.64 -13.65 11.18
CA SER A 65 27.52 -13.86 12.62
C SER A 65 26.10 -14.30 13.02
N ASN A 66 25.93 -14.72 14.27
CA ASN A 66 24.63 -14.98 14.89
C ASN A 66 24.08 -13.77 15.67
N TYR A 67 24.52 -12.56 15.33
CA TYR A 67 24.05 -11.32 15.95
C TYR A 67 23.20 -10.49 14.99
N GLU A 68 22.38 -9.63 15.59
CA GLU A 68 21.51 -8.65 14.95
C GLU A 68 21.84 -7.27 15.48
N TYR A 69 21.69 -6.25 14.62
CA TYR A 69 21.63 -4.86 15.06
C TYR A 69 20.22 -4.53 15.51
N TRP A 70 20.13 -3.90 16.67
CA TRP A 70 18.92 -3.32 17.21
C TRP A 70 19.17 -1.83 17.47
N THR A 71 18.17 -0.98 17.26
CA THR A 71 18.29 0.46 17.48
C THR A 71 17.20 0.96 18.40
N PHE A 72 17.49 2.02 19.15
CA PHE A 72 16.52 2.71 19.98
C PHE A 72 16.64 4.22 19.77
N SER A 73 15.55 4.94 19.94
CA SER A 73 15.51 6.39 19.96
C SER A 73 14.30 6.87 20.76
N ALA A 74 14.51 7.79 21.71
CA ALA A 74 13.44 8.41 22.47
C ALA A 74 13.80 9.85 22.84
N SER A 75 12.80 10.73 22.87
CA SER A 75 12.94 12.05 23.47
C SER A 75 12.91 11.91 24.98
N ILE A 76 14.01 12.27 25.65
CA ILE A 76 14.14 12.20 27.11
C ILE A 76 14.73 13.50 27.66
N ASN A 77 14.06 14.03 28.69
CA ASN A 77 14.46 15.26 29.38
C ASN A 77 15.44 14.92 30.51
N GLY A 78 16.71 14.74 30.14
CA GLY A 78 17.80 14.36 31.03
C GLY A 78 17.96 12.85 31.16
N ILE A 79 19.20 12.38 31.05
CA ILE A 79 19.61 11.01 31.33
C ILE A 79 20.98 11.04 32.00
N LYS A 80 21.12 10.27 33.07
CA LYS A 80 22.38 10.16 33.81
C LYS A 80 23.12 8.88 33.42
N GLU A 81 22.41 7.76 33.43
CA GLU A 81 22.97 6.45 33.15
C GLU A 81 21.91 5.45 32.66
N PHE A 82 22.35 4.35 32.03
CA PHE A 82 21.43 3.31 31.54
C PHE A 82 22.08 1.93 31.46
N TYR A 83 21.24 0.90 31.33
CA TYR A 83 21.63 -0.47 30.98
C TYR A 83 20.62 -1.09 30.00
N ILE A 84 20.98 -2.22 29.40
CA ILE A 84 20.15 -2.91 28.40
C ILE A 84 19.66 -4.23 28.98
N LYS A 85 18.38 -4.52 28.80
CA LYS A 85 17.73 -5.80 29.10
C LYS A 85 17.27 -6.48 27.81
N TYR A 86 17.58 -7.75 27.66
CA TYR A 86 17.18 -8.60 26.53
C TYR A 86 16.44 -9.84 27.03
N GLU A 87 15.17 -9.98 26.64
CA GLU A 87 14.29 -11.09 27.00
C GLU A 87 14.00 -11.96 25.76
N VAL A 88 14.28 -13.26 25.84
CA VAL A 88 14.09 -14.22 24.74
C VAL A 88 13.94 -15.64 25.27
N SER A 89 12.99 -16.41 24.74
CA SER A 89 12.74 -17.81 25.11
C SER A 89 12.64 -18.06 26.62
N GLY A 90 11.99 -17.14 27.35
CA GLY A 90 11.83 -17.23 28.81
C GLY A 90 13.09 -16.93 29.64
N LYS A 91 14.19 -16.50 29.02
CA LYS A 91 15.42 -16.05 29.70
C LYS A 91 15.62 -14.55 29.54
N THR A 92 16.31 -13.96 30.52
CA THR A 92 16.67 -12.54 30.54
C THR A 92 18.18 -12.39 30.63
N TYR A 93 18.72 -11.54 29.76
CA TYR A 93 20.13 -11.17 29.67
C TYR A 93 20.26 -9.66 29.88
N TYR A 94 21.40 -9.23 30.42
CA TYR A 94 21.67 -7.83 30.69
C TYR A 94 23.02 -7.42 30.11
N ASP A 95 23.09 -6.17 29.67
CA ASP A 95 24.33 -5.44 29.50
C ASP A 95 24.27 -4.20 30.38
N ASN A 96 24.90 -4.31 31.55
CA ASN A 96 24.96 -3.27 32.58
C ASN A 96 26.41 -2.81 32.81
N ASN A 97 27.28 -2.92 31.79
CA ASN A 97 28.68 -2.50 31.85
C ASN A 97 29.41 -3.00 33.11
N ASN A 98 29.35 -4.31 33.38
CA ASN A 98 29.93 -4.93 34.58
C ASN A 98 29.42 -4.32 35.90
N SER A 99 28.11 -4.05 35.98
CA SER A 99 27.44 -3.41 37.13
C SER A 99 27.74 -1.92 37.32
N ALA A 100 28.48 -1.28 36.42
CA ALA A 100 28.75 0.16 36.48
C ALA A 100 27.74 1.01 35.67
N ASN A 101 26.88 0.36 34.87
CA ASN A 101 26.02 0.99 33.86
C ASN A 101 26.78 1.87 32.86
N TYR A 102 26.08 2.33 31.83
CA TYR A 102 26.61 3.28 30.86
C TYR A 102 26.33 4.71 31.33
N GLN A 103 27.39 5.46 31.66
CA GLN A 103 27.28 6.84 32.12
C GLN A 103 27.12 7.79 30.91
N VAL A 104 26.13 8.69 30.94
CA VAL A 104 25.87 9.64 29.85
C VAL A 104 26.43 11.01 30.20
N SER A 105 27.53 11.39 29.57
CA SER A 105 28.08 12.75 29.70
C SER A 105 27.40 13.70 28.72
N THR A 106 26.87 14.82 29.21
CA THR A 106 26.45 15.94 28.35
C THR A 106 27.68 16.66 27.80
N SER A 107 27.98 16.52 26.51
CA SER A 107 28.97 17.38 25.87
C SER A 107 28.39 18.78 25.68
N LYS A 108 28.56 19.65 26.68
CA LYS A 108 28.38 21.10 26.50
C LYS A 108 29.48 21.59 25.55
N PRO A 109 29.20 22.37 24.49
CA PRO A 109 30.26 22.93 23.67
C PRO A 109 31.14 23.86 24.51
N THR A 110 32.40 23.49 24.68
CA THR A 110 33.41 24.34 25.31
C THR A 110 33.74 25.48 24.37
N THR A 111 33.41 26.70 24.76
CA THR A 111 33.82 27.92 24.05
C THR A 111 35.31 28.11 24.26
N THR A 112 36.12 27.86 23.23
CA THR A 112 37.53 28.26 23.22
C THR A 112 37.60 29.73 22.79
N THR A 113 37.88 30.61 23.73
CA THR A 113 38.19 32.02 23.47
C THR A 113 39.53 32.11 22.76
N ALA A 114 39.53 32.44 21.46
CA ALA A 114 40.70 32.94 20.75
C ALA A 114 40.53 34.45 20.57
N THR A 115 41.38 35.20 21.26
CA THR A 115 41.50 36.66 21.16
C THR A 115 41.90 37.05 19.73
N ALA A 116 41.06 37.85 19.06
CA ALA A 116 41.40 38.45 17.78
C ALA A 116 41.34 39.99 17.89
N THR A 117 42.48 40.59 17.58
CA THR A 117 42.75 42.02 17.56
C THR A 117 41.90 42.75 16.52
N THR A 118 41.38 43.92 16.91
CA THR A 118 40.58 44.84 16.11
C THR A 118 41.39 45.48 14.99
N THR A 119 40.93 45.35 13.75
CA THR A 119 41.14 46.36 12.69
C THR A 119 39.86 46.50 11.88
N THR A 120 39.27 47.69 11.96
CA THR A 120 38.12 48.15 11.20
C THR A 120 38.48 48.47 9.76
N ALA A 121 37.67 47.98 8.81
CA ALA A 121 37.55 48.50 7.44
C ALA A 121 36.11 48.29 6.93
N PRO A 122 35.60 49.14 6.02
CA PRO A 122 34.17 49.45 5.92
C PRO A 122 33.36 48.48 5.06
N SER A 123 32.06 48.51 5.34
CA SER A 123 30.95 47.79 4.72
C SER A 123 30.95 47.79 3.19
N THR A 124 30.80 46.61 2.60
CA THR A 124 30.18 46.41 1.30
C THR A 124 29.08 45.35 1.40
N SER A 125 27.87 45.78 1.08
CA SER A 125 26.68 44.95 0.98
C SER A 125 26.83 43.90 -0.12
N THR A 126 26.79 42.62 0.25
CA THR A 126 26.56 41.52 -0.68
C THR A 126 25.41 40.68 -0.17
N THR A 127 24.36 40.62 -0.98
CA THR A 127 23.17 39.79 -0.83
C THR A 127 23.56 38.32 -0.76
N THR A 128 23.27 37.67 0.35
CA THR A 128 23.39 36.22 0.53
C THR A 128 22.37 35.50 -0.36
N PRO A 129 22.78 34.50 -1.17
CA PRO A 129 21.83 33.65 -1.88
C PRO A 129 21.08 32.72 -0.89
N PRO A 130 19.86 32.27 -1.24
CA PRO A 130 19.03 31.50 -0.34
C PRO A 130 19.63 30.13 -0.03
N SER A 131 19.42 29.77 1.24
CA SER A 131 19.54 28.47 1.91
C SER A 131 19.65 27.24 1.00
N SER A 132 20.66 26.42 1.31
CA SER A 132 20.86 25.06 0.81
C SER A 132 19.57 24.22 0.87
N SER A 133 19.22 23.63 -0.27
CA SER A 133 18.13 22.68 -0.44
C SER A 133 18.42 21.38 0.31
N GLU A 134 17.65 21.08 1.34
CA GLU A 134 17.54 19.72 1.87
C GLU A 134 16.84 18.86 0.80
N PRO A 135 17.33 17.64 0.48
CA PRO A 135 16.62 16.76 -0.44
C PRO A 135 15.23 16.49 0.14
N ALA A 136 14.18 16.76 -0.64
CA ALA A 136 12.82 16.57 -0.16
C ALA A 136 12.60 15.09 0.21
N THR A 137 12.44 14.84 1.50
CA THR A 137 12.13 13.52 2.03
C THR A 137 10.64 13.27 1.93
N PHE A 138 10.24 12.02 1.65
CA PHE A 138 8.84 11.61 1.70
C PHE A 138 8.23 11.97 3.08
N PRO A 139 7.01 12.54 3.16
CA PRO A 139 6.47 13.03 4.42
C PRO A 139 6.28 11.90 5.42
N THR A 140 6.60 12.16 6.69
CA THR A 140 6.54 11.16 7.76
C THR A 140 5.12 10.89 8.23
N GLY A 141 4.20 11.83 8.01
CA GLY A 141 2.80 11.75 8.46
C GLY A 141 2.69 11.66 9.98
N ASN A 142 1.69 10.93 10.47
CA ASN A 142 1.46 10.64 11.88
C ASN A 142 2.24 9.39 12.32
N SER A 143 3.15 9.54 13.30
CA SER A 143 4.01 8.47 13.79
C SER A 143 3.27 7.32 14.50
N THR A 144 2.13 7.61 15.13
CA THR A 144 1.28 6.59 15.77
C THR A 144 0.65 5.69 14.72
N ILE A 145 0.12 6.29 13.65
CA ILE A 145 -0.44 5.54 12.52
C ILE A 145 0.64 4.79 11.75
N SER A 146 1.82 5.38 11.56
CA SER A 146 2.99 4.68 10.99
C SER A 146 3.35 3.42 11.79
N SER A 147 3.32 3.49 13.13
CA SER A 147 3.61 2.35 14.00
C SER A 147 2.50 1.29 13.94
N TRP A 148 1.23 1.72 13.96
CA TRP A 148 0.09 0.82 13.87
C TRP A 148 0.06 0.08 12.53
N ILE A 149 0.16 0.79 11.39
CA ILE A 149 0.02 0.15 10.09
C ILE A 149 1.16 -0.84 9.83
N LYS A 150 2.37 -0.59 10.34
CA LYS A 150 3.47 -1.55 10.26
C LYS A 150 3.22 -2.83 11.05
N LYS A 151 2.59 -2.73 12.23
CA LYS A 151 2.13 -3.93 12.96
C LYS A 151 0.99 -4.62 12.20
N GLN A 152 0.04 -3.85 11.70
CA GLN A 152 -1.12 -4.35 10.97
C GLN A 152 -0.73 -5.03 9.66
N GLU A 153 0.35 -4.61 9.00
CA GLU A 153 0.92 -5.27 7.81
C GLU A 153 1.22 -6.75 8.08
N GLY A 154 1.80 -7.08 9.23
CA GLY A 154 2.06 -8.47 9.64
C GLY A 154 0.78 -9.28 9.85
N ILE A 155 -0.24 -8.67 10.45
CA ILE A 155 -1.55 -9.30 10.68
C ILE A 155 -2.27 -9.53 9.36
N SER A 156 -2.33 -8.51 8.50
CA SER A 156 -2.96 -8.60 7.18
C SER A 156 -2.28 -9.62 6.28
N ARG A 157 -0.94 -9.71 6.31
CA ARG A 157 -0.21 -10.74 5.56
C ARG A 157 -0.56 -12.14 6.06
N PHE A 158 -0.65 -12.33 7.38
CA PHE A 158 -1.06 -13.61 7.96
C PHE A 158 -2.50 -13.99 7.56
N ALA A 159 -3.44 -13.05 7.62
CA ALA A 159 -4.82 -13.28 7.20
C ALA A 159 -4.92 -13.62 5.71
N MET A 160 -4.21 -12.87 4.86
CA MET A 160 -4.13 -13.11 3.41
C MET A 160 -3.58 -14.51 3.09
N LEU A 161 -2.46 -14.90 3.70
CA LEU A 161 -1.86 -16.22 3.48
C LEU A 161 -2.74 -17.38 3.97
N ARG A 162 -3.57 -17.17 4.99
CA ARG A 162 -4.54 -18.18 5.47
C ARG A 162 -5.67 -18.45 4.46
N ASN A 163 -5.94 -17.51 3.56
CA ASN A 163 -6.96 -17.67 2.52
C ASN A 163 -6.42 -18.38 1.27
N ILE A 164 -5.13 -18.71 1.23
CA ILE A 164 -4.47 -19.44 0.15
C ILE A 164 -4.30 -20.91 0.52
N ASN A 165 -4.61 -21.81 -0.40
CA ASN A 165 -4.58 -23.26 -0.16
C ASN A 165 -5.31 -23.71 1.13
N PRO A 166 -6.52 -23.20 1.43
CA PRO A 166 -7.28 -23.67 2.58
C PRO A 166 -7.52 -25.19 2.49
N PRO A 167 -7.54 -25.92 3.62
CA PRO A 167 -7.71 -27.37 3.61
C PRO A 167 -8.94 -27.81 2.81
N GLY A 168 -8.73 -28.73 1.87
CA GLY A 168 -9.79 -29.27 1.00
C GLY A 168 -10.02 -28.51 -0.30
N SER A 169 -9.33 -27.39 -0.55
CA SER A 169 -9.33 -26.74 -1.87
C SER A 169 -8.31 -27.36 -2.82
N ALA A 170 -8.45 -27.07 -4.11
CA ALA A 170 -7.40 -27.32 -5.08
C ALA A 170 -6.14 -26.50 -4.76
N THR A 171 -4.97 -27.03 -5.10
CA THR A 171 -3.69 -26.33 -5.01
C THR A 171 -3.72 -25.05 -5.86
N GLY A 172 -3.31 -23.94 -5.27
CA GLY A 172 -3.32 -22.59 -5.81
C GLY A 172 -4.64 -21.85 -5.70
N PHE A 173 -5.66 -22.45 -5.08
CA PHE A 173 -6.90 -21.77 -4.79
C PHE A 173 -6.66 -20.64 -3.78
N ILE A 174 -7.13 -19.44 -4.12
CA ILE A 174 -7.11 -18.27 -3.25
C ILE A 174 -8.58 -17.88 -3.02
N ALA A 175 -9.07 -18.08 -1.79
CA ALA A 175 -10.42 -17.67 -1.43
C ALA A 175 -10.53 -16.14 -1.39
N ALA A 176 -11.63 -15.56 -1.87
CA ALA A 176 -11.94 -14.17 -1.56
C ALA A 176 -12.15 -13.98 -0.04
N SER A 177 -12.81 -14.93 0.61
CA SER A 177 -12.93 -15.05 2.07
C SER A 177 -13.19 -16.51 2.46
N LEU A 178 -12.83 -16.90 3.68
CA LEU A 178 -13.24 -18.19 4.27
C LEU A 178 -14.69 -18.19 4.81
N SER A 179 -15.52 -17.23 4.39
CA SER A 179 -16.95 -17.20 4.69
C SER A 179 -17.70 -18.14 3.74
N THR A 180 -18.38 -19.14 4.28
CA THR A 180 -19.15 -20.13 3.49
C THR A 180 -20.66 -19.90 3.56
N ALA A 181 -21.10 -18.89 4.32
CA ALA A 181 -22.49 -18.49 4.48
C ALA A 181 -22.55 -17.11 5.15
N GLY A 182 -23.55 -16.30 4.79
CA GLY A 182 -23.85 -15.03 5.44
C GLY A 182 -22.77 -13.93 5.35
N PRO A 183 -22.06 -13.70 4.22
CA PRO A 183 -22.28 -14.23 2.86
C PRO A 183 -21.40 -15.45 2.51
N ASP A 184 -21.71 -16.14 1.41
CA ASP A 184 -20.85 -17.22 0.87
C ASP A 184 -19.85 -16.67 -0.15
N TYR A 185 -18.60 -16.52 0.27
CA TYR A 185 -17.48 -15.95 -0.47
C TYR A 185 -16.33 -16.95 -0.63
N TYR A 186 -16.56 -18.23 -0.35
CA TYR A 186 -15.55 -19.28 -0.46
C TYR A 186 -15.38 -19.75 -1.91
N TYR A 187 -15.02 -18.82 -2.78
CA TYR A 187 -14.70 -19.03 -4.19
C TYR A 187 -13.40 -18.30 -4.54
N ALA A 188 -12.79 -18.69 -5.65
CA ALA A 188 -11.62 -18.00 -6.21
C ALA A 188 -12.09 -17.08 -7.33
N TRP A 189 -12.17 -15.78 -7.05
CA TRP A 189 -12.34 -14.75 -8.07
C TRP A 189 -11.01 -14.49 -8.78
N THR A 190 -11.05 -14.37 -10.11
CA THR A 190 -9.86 -14.09 -10.91
C THR A 190 -9.19 -12.77 -10.48
N ARG A 191 -9.98 -11.71 -10.28
CA ARG A 191 -9.53 -10.39 -9.82
C ARG A 191 -8.87 -10.48 -8.45
N ASP A 192 -9.59 -10.95 -7.45
CA ASP A 192 -9.12 -11.02 -6.06
C ASP A 192 -7.84 -11.84 -5.94
N ALA A 193 -7.77 -13.00 -6.62
CA ALA A 193 -6.58 -13.84 -6.65
C ALA A 193 -5.39 -13.14 -7.33
N ALA A 194 -5.62 -12.40 -8.41
CA ALA A 194 -4.58 -11.65 -9.10
C ALA A 194 -4.05 -10.49 -8.24
N LEU A 195 -4.92 -9.67 -7.68
CA LEU A 195 -4.55 -8.53 -6.83
C LEU A 195 -3.81 -8.98 -5.56
N THR A 196 -4.30 -10.04 -4.92
CA THR A 196 -3.63 -10.67 -3.77
C THR A 196 -2.24 -11.17 -4.14
N SER A 197 -2.14 -11.91 -5.25
CA SER A 197 -0.88 -12.47 -5.70
C SER A 197 0.09 -11.38 -6.12
N ASN A 198 -0.39 -10.25 -6.65
CA ASN A 198 0.45 -9.10 -7.00
C ASN A 198 1.24 -8.58 -5.80
N VAL A 199 0.57 -8.43 -4.64
CA VAL A 199 1.23 -8.05 -3.37
C VAL A 199 2.30 -9.07 -2.98
N ILE A 200 2.00 -10.37 -3.07
CA ILE A 200 2.94 -11.44 -2.71
C ILE A 200 4.14 -11.47 -3.67
N VAL A 201 3.92 -11.25 -4.96
CA VAL A 201 4.99 -11.16 -5.96
C VAL A 201 5.87 -9.94 -5.67
N TYR A 202 5.27 -8.78 -5.35
CA TYR A 202 6.04 -7.59 -4.97
C TYR A 202 6.93 -7.86 -3.75
N GLU A 203 6.38 -8.47 -2.69
CA GLU A 203 7.14 -8.85 -1.50
C GLU A 203 8.25 -9.85 -1.84
N TYR A 204 7.96 -10.88 -2.65
CA TYR A 204 8.95 -11.84 -3.13
C TYR A 204 10.08 -11.17 -3.92
N ASN A 205 9.77 -10.15 -4.72
CA ASN A 205 10.75 -9.42 -5.52
C ASN A 205 11.58 -8.41 -4.72
N THR A 206 11.14 -8.08 -3.50
CA THR A 206 11.75 -7.03 -2.68
C THR A 206 12.26 -7.58 -1.35
N THR A 207 11.39 -7.74 -0.37
CA THR A 207 11.72 -8.04 1.03
C THR A 207 11.88 -9.53 1.30
N LEU A 208 11.35 -10.40 0.44
CA LEU A 208 11.32 -11.86 0.59
C LEU A 208 12.08 -12.58 -0.54
N SER A 209 13.07 -11.93 -1.14
CA SER A 209 13.90 -12.51 -2.19
C SER A 209 14.53 -13.84 -1.77
N GLY A 210 14.42 -14.85 -2.62
CA GLY A 210 14.90 -16.22 -2.39
C GLY A 210 14.05 -17.05 -1.42
N ASN A 211 12.92 -16.53 -0.91
CA ASN A 211 12.05 -17.29 0.00
C ASN A 211 11.32 -18.41 -0.74
N LYS A 212 11.74 -19.66 -0.50
CA LYS A 212 11.19 -20.86 -1.15
C LYS A 212 9.71 -21.11 -0.83
N THR A 213 9.25 -20.77 0.38
CA THR A 213 7.85 -20.96 0.77
C THR A 213 6.95 -20.04 -0.03
N ILE A 214 7.32 -18.76 -0.13
CA ILE A 214 6.58 -17.78 -0.92
C ILE A 214 6.65 -18.11 -2.41
N LEU A 215 7.81 -18.54 -2.90
CA LEU A 215 7.93 -19.00 -4.28
C LEU A 215 6.97 -20.16 -4.59
N ASN A 216 6.84 -21.13 -3.69
CA ASN A 216 5.90 -22.24 -3.85
C ASN A 216 4.45 -21.75 -3.86
N VAL A 217 4.07 -20.82 -2.97
CA VAL A 217 2.73 -20.19 -2.97
C VAL A 217 2.44 -19.52 -4.32
N LEU A 218 3.39 -18.79 -4.88
CA LEU A 218 3.24 -18.15 -6.19
C LEU A 218 3.13 -19.17 -7.33
N LYS A 219 3.91 -20.26 -7.29
CA LYS A 219 3.81 -21.34 -8.29
C LYS A 219 2.49 -22.09 -8.20
N ASP A 220 1.97 -22.31 -6.99
CA ASP A 220 0.64 -22.89 -6.77
C ASP A 220 -0.43 -22.00 -7.42
N TYR A 221 -0.42 -20.69 -7.16
CA TYR A 221 -1.32 -19.73 -7.80
C TYR A 221 -1.27 -19.79 -9.34
N VAL A 222 -0.06 -19.87 -9.93
CA VAL A 222 0.11 -20.05 -11.37
C VAL A 222 -0.51 -21.37 -11.83
N THR A 223 -0.29 -22.47 -11.11
CA THR A 223 -0.87 -23.78 -11.43
C THR A 223 -2.41 -23.73 -11.46
N PHE A 224 -3.05 -23.15 -10.44
CA PHE A 224 -4.50 -23.00 -10.40
C PHE A 224 -5.00 -22.14 -11.55
N SER A 225 -4.40 -20.97 -11.74
CA SER A 225 -4.78 -20.00 -12.76
C SER A 225 -4.63 -20.51 -14.19
N VAL A 226 -3.55 -21.24 -14.50
CA VAL A 226 -3.35 -21.86 -15.82
C VAL A 226 -4.38 -22.95 -16.07
N LYS A 227 -4.74 -23.74 -15.04
CA LYS A 227 -5.81 -24.74 -15.14
C LYS A 227 -7.16 -24.07 -15.40
N THR A 228 -7.50 -22.99 -14.69
CA THR A 228 -8.80 -22.32 -14.82
C THR A 228 -8.96 -21.58 -16.16
N GLN A 229 -7.87 -21.10 -16.78
CA GLN A 229 -7.90 -20.57 -18.15
C GLN A 229 -8.43 -21.56 -19.21
N SER A 230 -8.42 -22.86 -18.92
CA SER A 230 -8.90 -23.93 -19.82
C SER A 230 -10.06 -24.73 -19.24
N THR A 231 -10.54 -24.34 -18.05
CA THR A 231 -11.68 -25.00 -17.41
C THR A 231 -12.96 -24.56 -18.09
N SER A 232 -13.89 -25.51 -18.33
CA SER A 232 -15.20 -25.18 -18.89
C SER A 232 -16.00 -24.35 -17.89
N THR A 233 -16.55 -23.24 -18.36
CA THR A 233 -17.35 -22.29 -17.57
C THR A 233 -18.62 -21.91 -18.32
N VAL A 234 -19.54 -21.22 -17.64
CA VAL A 234 -20.80 -20.79 -18.26
C VAL A 234 -20.55 -19.74 -19.35
N CYS A 235 -19.65 -18.77 -19.16
CA CYS A 235 -19.31 -17.84 -20.24
C CYS A 235 -18.45 -18.48 -21.34
N ASN A 236 -17.83 -19.63 -21.04
CA ASN A 236 -16.86 -20.32 -21.88
C ASN A 236 -15.78 -19.35 -22.42
N CYS A 237 -15.27 -18.51 -21.52
CA CYS A 237 -14.42 -17.37 -21.81
C CYS A 237 -13.44 -17.13 -20.65
N LEU A 238 -12.40 -16.32 -20.85
CA LEU A 238 -11.44 -16.00 -19.76
C LEU A 238 -11.99 -14.97 -18.76
N GLY A 239 -13.04 -14.25 -19.12
CA GLY A 239 -13.77 -13.35 -18.24
C GLY A 239 -14.77 -14.05 -17.31
N GLU A 240 -14.67 -15.36 -17.07
CA GLU A 240 -15.44 -15.98 -15.99
C GLU A 240 -14.95 -15.41 -14.65
N PRO A 241 -15.83 -14.81 -13.83
CA PRO A 241 -15.40 -14.10 -12.64
C PRO A 241 -14.77 -15.01 -11.59
N LYS A 242 -15.38 -16.18 -11.33
CA LYS A 242 -15.04 -17.03 -10.18
C LYS A 242 -15.13 -18.52 -10.45
N PHE A 243 -14.40 -19.27 -9.62
CA PHE A 243 -14.30 -20.73 -9.66
C PHE A 243 -14.57 -21.34 -8.28
N ASN A 244 -15.08 -22.57 -8.26
CA ASN A 244 -15.33 -23.32 -7.02
C ASN A 244 -14.01 -23.72 -6.32
N PRO A 245 -14.05 -24.11 -5.03
CA PRO A 245 -12.86 -24.55 -4.28
C PRO A 245 -12.06 -25.69 -4.92
N ASP A 246 -12.69 -26.58 -5.69
CA ASP A 246 -12.05 -27.68 -6.41
C ASP A 246 -11.43 -27.25 -7.76
N GLY A 247 -11.61 -25.98 -8.14
CA GLY A 247 -11.18 -25.40 -9.41
C GLY A 247 -12.14 -25.64 -10.57
N SER A 248 -13.33 -26.20 -10.34
CA SER A 248 -14.38 -26.29 -11.36
C SER A 248 -15.02 -24.94 -11.65
N GLY A 249 -15.58 -24.77 -12.85
CA GLY A 249 -16.32 -23.56 -13.21
C GLY A 249 -17.60 -23.41 -12.37
N TYR A 250 -17.86 -22.19 -11.89
CA TYR A 250 -19.11 -21.90 -11.17
C TYR A 250 -20.30 -21.89 -12.14
N THR A 251 -21.24 -22.80 -11.93
CA THR A 251 -22.38 -23.02 -12.85
C THR A 251 -23.64 -22.22 -12.50
N GLY A 252 -23.68 -21.60 -11.32
CA GLY A 252 -24.83 -20.80 -10.88
C GLY A 252 -24.99 -19.49 -11.65
N ALA A 253 -26.17 -18.87 -11.52
CA ALA A 253 -26.39 -17.52 -12.02
C ALA A 253 -25.42 -16.53 -11.35
N TRP A 254 -24.80 -15.66 -12.15
CA TRP A 254 -23.82 -14.68 -11.71
C TRP A 254 -23.62 -13.60 -12.78
N GLY A 255 -23.14 -12.43 -12.37
CA GLY A 255 -22.76 -11.35 -13.28
C GLY A 255 -21.48 -11.68 -14.05
N ARG A 256 -21.62 -12.15 -15.29
CA ARG A 256 -20.52 -12.57 -16.17
C ARG A 256 -20.73 -12.05 -17.61
N PRO A 257 -19.64 -11.81 -18.39
CA PRO A 257 -18.23 -11.89 -17.98
C PRO A 257 -17.78 -10.65 -17.19
N GLN A 258 -16.60 -10.73 -16.58
CA GLN A 258 -15.84 -9.61 -16.01
C GLN A 258 -14.44 -9.63 -16.64
N ASN A 259 -14.14 -8.60 -17.44
CA ASN A 259 -12.97 -8.65 -18.33
C ASN A 259 -11.71 -7.99 -17.73
N ASP A 260 -11.79 -7.44 -16.53
CA ASP A 260 -10.68 -6.93 -15.72
C ASP A 260 -9.76 -8.07 -15.24
N GLY A 261 -10.35 -9.21 -14.82
CA GLY A 261 -9.62 -10.34 -14.26
C GLY A 261 -8.46 -10.86 -15.13
N PRO A 262 -8.65 -11.16 -16.43
CA PRO A 262 -7.55 -11.57 -17.32
C PRO A 262 -6.41 -10.54 -17.40
N ALA A 263 -6.72 -9.23 -17.41
CA ALA A 263 -5.70 -8.20 -17.47
C ALA A 263 -4.86 -8.11 -16.19
N GLU A 264 -5.51 -8.23 -15.03
CA GLU A 264 -4.84 -8.22 -13.72
C GLU A 264 -4.01 -9.49 -13.49
N ARG A 265 -4.52 -10.65 -13.93
CA ARG A 265 -3.78 -11.91 -13.90
C ARG A 265 -2.53 -11.84 -14.78
N ALA A 266 -2.66 -11.35 -16.02
CA ALA A 266 -1.52 -11.15 -16.92
C ALA A 266 -0.49 -10.19 -16.33
N THR A 267 -0.92 -9.07 -15.76
CA THR A 267 -0.05 -8.09 -15.10
C THR A 267 0.74 -8.74 -13.95
N THR A 268 0.08 -9.53 -13.13
CA THR A 268 0.71 -10.25 -12.01
C THR A 268 1.69 -11.32 -12.49
N PHE A 269 1.35 -12.06 -13.54
CA PHE A 269 2.24 -13.04 -14.14
C PHE A 269 3.48 -12.42 -14.79
N ILE A 270 3.36 -11.24 -15.42
CA ILE A 270 4.51 -10.52 -15.96
C ILE A 270 5.45 -10.09 -14.82
N LEU A 271 4.90 -9.50 -13.75
CA LEU A 271 5.69 -9.14 -12.57
C LEU A 271 6.39 -10.37 -11.95
N PHE A 272 5.70 -11.51 -11.90
CA PHE A 272 6.29 -12.75 -11.39
C PHE A 272 7.34 -13.33 -12.33
N ALA A 273 7.13 -13.29 -13.65
CA ALA A 273 8.10 -13.74 -14.63
C ALA A 273 9.43 -12.97 -14.51
N ASP A 274 9.36 -11.64 -14.40
CA ASP A 274 10.53 -10.77 -14.27
C ASP A 274 11.27 -11.02 -12.95
N GLY A 275 10.52 -11.15 -11.85
CA GLY A 275 11.05 -11.52 -10.54
C GLY A 275 11.71 -12.90 -10.50
N TYR A 276 11.01 -13.91 -11.04
CA TYR A 276 11.47 -15.29 -11.10
C TYR A 276 12.75 -15.42 -11.92
N LEU A 277 12.82 -14.80 -13.11
CA LEU A 277 14.03 -14.77 -13.93
C LEU A 277 15.18 -14.08 -13.20
N THR A 278 14.91 -12.95 -12.54
CA THR A 278 15.92 -12.20 -11.81
C THR A 278 16.55 -13.06 -10.72
N GLN A 279 15.73 -13.77 -9.94
CA GLN A 279 16.16 -14.52 -8.76
C GLN A 279 16.67 -15.93 -9.05
N THR A 280 16.06 -16.66 -10.00
CA THR A 280 16.35 -18.09 -10.22
C THR A 280 17.19 -18.36 -11.46
N LYS A 281 17.23 -17.41 -12.41
CA LYS A 281 17.80 -17.57 -13.76
C LYS A 281 17.14 -18.69 -14.59
N ASP A 282 16.05 -19.28 -14.12
CA ASP A 282 15.34 -20.34 -14.82
C ASP A 282 14.36 -19.76 -15.86
N ALA A 283 14.80 -19.74 -17.12
CA ALA A 283 13.95 -19.31 -18.23
C ALA A 283 12.93 -20.38 -18.65
N SER A 284 13.07 -21.64 -18.25
CA SER A 284 12.20 -22.72 -18.71
C SER A 284 10.78 -22.58 -18.14
N TYR A 285 10.65 -22.23 -16.86
CA TYR A 285 9.35 -21.99 -16.24
C TYR A 285 8.65 -20.76 -16.86
N VAL A 286 9.39 -19.69 -17.14
CA VAL A 286 8.81 -18.51 -17.79
C VAL A 286 8.37 -18.83 -19.22
N THR A 287 9.23 -19.48 -20.01
CA THR A 287 8.94 -19.75 -21.42
C THR A 287 7.88 -20.83 -21.63
N GLY A 288 7.84 -21.85 -20.76
CA GLY A 288 6.94 -22.99 -20.86
C GLY A 288 5.63 -22.85 -20.11
N THR A 289 5.55 -22.00 -19.07
CA THR A 289 4.34 -21.88 -18.22
C THR A 289 3.78 -20.46 -18.22
N LEU A 290 4.55 -19.46 -17.77
CA LEU A 290 4.04 -18.10 -17.62
C LEU A 290 3.74 -17.42 -18.96
N LYS A 291 4.66 -17.48 -19.92
CA LYS A 291 4.52 -16.82 -21.23
C LYS A 291 3.26 -17.25 -21.99
N PRO A 292 2.96 -18.57 -22.17
CA PRO A 292 1.71 -18.98 -22.81
C PRO A 292 0.47 -18.48 -22.09
N ALA A 293 0.47 -18.50 -20.75
CA ALA A 293 -0.65 -18.03 -19.93
C ALA A 293 -0.88 -16.52 -20.06
N ILE A 294 0.21 -15.73 -20.04
CA ILE A 294 0.20 -14.27 -20.24
C ILE A 294 -0.38 -13.93 -21.62
N PHE A 295 0.14 -14.53 -22.70
CA PHE A 295 -0.37 -14.25 -24.04
C PHE A 295 -1.83 -14.68 -24.22
N LYS A 296 -2.24 -15.79 -23.61
CA LYS A 296 -3.64 -16.22 -23.64
C LYS A 296 -4.59 -15.18 -23.04
N ASP A 297 -4.24 -14.60 -21.90
CA ASP A 297 -5.04 -13.53 -21.28
C ASP A 297 -5.02 -12.23 -22.11
N LEU A 298 -3.85 -11.80 -22.59
CA LEU A 298 -3.73 -10.54 -23.32
C LEU A 298 -4.33 -10.59 -24.73
N ASP A 299 -4.21 -11.72 -25.43
CA ASP A 299 -4.89 -11.95 -26.70
C ASP A 299 -6.42 -11.92 -26.50
N TYR A 300 -6.92 -12.46 -25.38
CA TYR A 300 -8.33 -12.34 -25.02
C TYR A 300 -8.72 -10.87 -24.78
N VAL A 301 -7.94 -10.11 -23.99
CA VAL A 301 -8.18 -8.68 -23.75
C VAL A 301 -8.25 -7.89 -25.06
N VAL A 302 -7.34 -8.13 -26.01
CA VAL A 302 -7.37 -7.49 -27.35
C VAL A 302 -8.72 -7.71 -28.06
N ASN A 303 -9.29 -8.90 -27.91
CA ASN A 303 -10.53 -9.26 -28.60
C ASN A 303 -11.80 -8.73 -27.91
N VAL A 304 -11.75 -8.45 -26.60
CA VAL A 304 -12.97 -8.15 -25.83
C VAL A 304 -13.01 -6.77 -25.17
N TRP A 305 -11.93 -5.97 -25.20
CA TRP A 305 -11.84 -4.72 -24.44
C TRP A 305 -13.00 -3.74 -24.73
N SER A 306 -13.54 -3.76 -25.94
CA SER A 306 -14.64 -2.88 -26.36
C SER A 306 -16.02 -3.42 -26.03
N ASN A 307 -16.12 -4.68 -25.62
CA ASN A 307 -17.39 -5.34 -25.34
C ASN A 307 -17.90 -4.94 -23.95
N GLY A 308 -19.23 -4.87 -23.80
CA GLY A 308 -19.84 -4.75 -22.48
C GLY A 308 -19.52 -5.96 -21.61
N CYS A 309 -19.22 -5.71 -20.34
CA CYS A 309 -19.02 -6.72 -19.31
C CYS A 309 -19.57 -6.21 -17.97
N LEU A 310 -19.56 -7.03 -16.93
CA LEU A 310 -19.89 -6.56 -15.59
C LEU A 310 -18.71 -5.76 -15.02
N ASP A 311 -19.02 -4.76 -14.20
CA ASP A 311 -18.04 -4.01 -13.44
C ASP A 311 -17.39 -4.88 -12.35
N LEU A 312 -16.32 -4.36 -11.73
CA LEU A 312 -15.59 -5.01 -10.63
C LEU A 312 -16.48 -5.36 -9.41
N TRP A 313 -17.62 -4.69 -9.29
CA TRP A 313 -18.62 -4.91 -8.24
C TRP A 313 -19.68 -5.95 -8.63
N GLU A 314 -19.59 -6.48 -9.85
CA GLU A 314 -20.42 -7.58 -10.37
C GLU A 314 -21.90 -7.20 -10.60
N GLU A 315 -22.19 -5.90 -10.77
CA GLU A 315 -23.54 -5.34 -10.65
C GLU A 315 -24.04 -4.61 -11.89
N VAL A 316 -23.15 -3.99 -12.67
CA VAL A 316 -23.50 -3.16 -13.82
C VAL A 316 -22.89 -3.73 -15.08
N ASN A 317 -23.70 -4.01 -16.10
CA ASN A 317 -23.21 -4.43 -17.41
C ASN A 317 -23.00 -3.22 -18.32
N GLY A 318 -21.76 -2.94 -18.70
CA GLY A 318 -21.40 -1.84 -19.59
C GLY A 318 -19.90 -1.79 -19.91
N VAL A 319 -19.40 -0.60 -20.20
CA VAL A 319 -17.97 -0.33 -20.37
C VAL A 319 -17.51 0.54 -19.21
N HIS A 320 -16.51 0.07 -18.46
CA HIS A 320 -16.16 0.63 -17.15
C HIS A 320 -14.75 1.23 -17.13
N PHE A 321 -14.60 2.35 -16.44
CA PHE A 321 -13.32 3.04 -16.31
C PHE A 321 -12.25 2.14 -15.68
N TYR A 322 -12.59 1.43 -14.59
CA TYR A 322 -11.69 0.50 -13.92
C TYR A 322 -11.16 -0.60 -14.84
N THR A 323 -12.09 -1.32 -15.49
CA THR A 323 -11.77 -2.43 -16.39
C THR A 323 -10.83 -1.98 -17.51
N LEU A 324 -11.10 -0.83 -18.13
CA LEU A 324 -10.25 -0.31 -19.20
C LEU A 324 -8.86 0.13 -18.71
N MET A 325 -8.76 0.74 -17.51
CA MET A 325 -7.46 1.12 -16.93
C MET A 325 -6.57 -0.11 -16.71
N VAL A 326 -7.09 -1.18 -16.09
CA VAL A 326 -6.30 -2.39 -15.85
C VAL A 326 -5.99 -3.16 -17.15
N MET A 327 -6.90 -3.17 -18.13
CA MET A 327 -6.64 -3.71 -19.47
C MET A 327 -5.52 -2.94 -20.18
N ARG A 328 -5.54 -1.61 -20.12
CA ARG A 328 -4.49 -0.76 -20.69
C ARG A 328 -3.13 -1.10 -20.07
N LYS A 329 -3.03 -1.16 -18.74
CA LYS A 329 -1.80 -1.55 -18.04
C LYS A 329 -1.31 -2.92 -18.48
N GLY A 330 -2.20 -3.92 -18.48
CA GLY A 330 -1.88 -5.29 -18.90
C GLY A 330 -1.31 -5.35 -20.33
N LEU A 331 -1.92 -4.62 -21.27
CA LEU A 331 -1.45 -4.57 -22.65
C LEU A 331 -0.12 -3.81 -22.83
N LEU A 332 0.10 -2.71 -22.09
CA LEU A 332 1.38 -1.98 -22.14
C LEU A 332 2.54 -2.84 -21.62
N LEU A 333 2.37 -3.43 -20.43
CA LEU A 333 3.37 -4.36 -19.88
C LEU A 333 3.53 -5.61 -20.77
N GLY A 334 2.42 -6.07 -21.33
CA GLY A 334 2.37 -7.16 -22.29
C GLY A 334 3.13 -6.88 -23.56
N ALA A 335 3.10 -5.66 -24.08
CA ALA A 335 3.81 -5.26 -25.28
C ALA A 335 5.33 -5.34 -25.06
N ASP A 336 5.81 -4.83 -23.92
CA ASP A 336 7.22 -4.95 -23.53
C ASP A 336 7.63 -6.40 -23.30
N PHE A 337 6.78 -7.18 -22.63
CA PHE A 337 7.00 -8.62 -22.44
C PHE A 337 7.08 -9.38 -23.77
N ALA A 338 6.16 -9.12 -24.71
CA ALA A 338 6.14 -9.73 -26.04
C ALA A 338 7.41 -9.37 -26.83
N LYS A 339 7.82 -8.10 -26.82
CA LYS A 339 9.05 -7.63 -27.47
C LYS A 339 10.28 -8.35 -26.92
N ARG A 340 10.42 -8.48 -25.60
CA ARG A 340 11.52 -9.22 -24.94
C ARG A 340 11.52 -10.71 -25.25
N ASN A 341 10.37 -11.26 -25.62
CA ASN A 341 10.21 -12.67 -26.02
C ASN A 341 10.21 -12.89 -27.55
N GLY A 342 10.60 -11.88 -28.33
CA GLY A 342 10.75 -11.98 -29.79
C GLY A 342 9.44 -11.97 -30.58
N ASP A 343 8.31 -11.62 -29.96
CA ASP A 343 6.99 -11.52 -30.63
C ASP A 343 6.65 -10.05 -30.93
N SER A 344 7.23 -9.53 -32.01
CA SER A 344 7.02 -8.15 -32.46
C SER A 344 5.58 -7.88 -32.93
N THR A 345 4.88 -8.92 -33.39
CA THR A 345 3.47 -8.84 -33.82
C THR A 345 2.58 -8.56 -32.62
N ARG A 346 2.63 -9.40 -31.57
CA ARG A 346 1.88 -9.14 -30.33
C ARG A 346 2.28 -7.83 -29.69
N ALA A 347 3.57 -7.49 -29.66
CA ALA A 347 4.03 -6.22 -29.12
C ALA A 347 3.37 -5.01 -29.80
N SER A 348 3.29 -5.03 -31.14
CA SER A 348 2.67 -3.96 -31.93
C SER A 348 1.15 -3.93 -31.75
N THR A 349 0.49 -5.10 -31.75
CA THR A 349 -0.95 -5.21 -31.52
C THR A 349 -1.33 -4.70 -30.14
N TYR A 350 -0.66 -5.15 -29.07
CA TYR A 350 -0.97 -4.72 -27.71
C TYR A 350 -0.77 -3.21 -27.52
N SER A 351 0.31 -2.64 -28.06
CA SER A 351 0.57 -1.19 -27.99
C SER A 351 -0.52 -0.38 -28.71
N SER A 352 -0.95 -0.83 -29.89
CA SER A 352 -2.01 -0.19 -30.68
C SER A 352 -3.38 -0.28 -29.97
N THR A 353 -3.71 -1.45 -29.42
CA THR A 353 -4.95 -1.64 -28.65
C THR A 353 -4.94 -0.80 -27.37
N ALA A 354 -3.82 -0.75 -26.62
CA ALA A 354 -3.69 0.08 -25.44
C ALA A 354 -3.87 1.58 -25.74
N SER A 355 -3.37 2.04 -26.89
CA SER A 355 -3.57 3.42 -27.37
C SER A 355 -5.06 3.70 -27.67
N THR A 356 -5.75 2.75 -28.28
CA THR A 356 -7.20 2.86 -28.54
C THR A 356 -8.00 2.87 -27.24
N ILE A 357 -7.65 2.03 -26.28
CA ILE A 357 -8.24 2.02 -24.95
C ILE A 357 -8.02 3.35 -24.24
N ALA A 358 -6.82 3.96 -24.35
CA ALA A 358 -6.53 5.27 -23.76
C ALA A 358 -7.46 6.38 -24.30
N ASN A 359 -7.76 6.37 -25.61
CA ASN A 359 -8.74 7.27 -26.21
C ASN A 359 -10.13 7.04 -25.61
N LYS A 360 -10.54 5.77 -25.41
CA LYS A 360 -11.82 5.44 -24.80
C LYS A 360 -11.87 5.88 -23.33
N ILE A 361 -10.85 5.61 -22.53
CA ILE A 361 -10.74 6.05 -21.12
C ILE A 361 -10.90 7.57 -21.01
N SER A 362 -10.31 8.33 -21.93
CA SER A 362 -10.40 9.80 -21.93
C SER A 362 -11.84 10.31 -22.05
N SER A 363 -12.74 9.55 -22.70
CA SER A 363 -14.16 9.90 -22.85
C SER A 363 -14.97 9.79 -21.54
N PHE A 364 -14.45 9.15 -20.50
CA PHE A 364 -15.14 9.04 -19.21
C PHE A 364 -15.05 10.32 -18.38
N TRP A 365 -14.14 11.24 -18.71
CA TRP A 365 -14.09 12.54 -18.05
C TRP A 365 -15.29 13.41 -18.43
N VAL A 366 -16.04 13.89 -17.43
CA VAL A 366 -17.20 14.77 -17.63
C VAL A 366 -16.86 16.16 -17.09
N SER A 367 -16.42 17.05 -17.99
CA SER A 367 -15.96 18.40 -17.61
C SER A 367 -17.03 19.26 -16.92
N SER A 368 -18.31 19.10 -17.27
CA SER A 368 -19.42 19.83 -16.64
C SER A 368 -19.61 19.48 -15.17
N ASN A 369 -19.25 18.24 -14.80
CA ASN A 369 -19.38 17.72 -13.45
C ASN A 369 -18.05 17.79 -12.68
N ASN A 370 -16.93 17.91 -13.40
CA ASN A 370 -15.57 17.87 -12.87
C ASN A 370 -15.23 16.53 -12.16
N TRP A 371 -15.73 15.41 -12.70
CA TRP A 371 -15.34 14.07 -12.27
C TRP A 371 -15.38 13.07 -13.42
N ILE A 372 -14.80 11.90 -13.18
CA ILE A 372 -14.83 10.74 -14.08
C ILE A 372 -16.14 9.99 -13.87
N GLN A 373 -16.93 9.83 -14.93
CA GLN A 373 -18.08 8.92 -14.94
C GLN A 373 -17.56 7.48 -14.81
N VAL A 374 -18.12 6.65 -13.93
CA VAL A 374 -17.63 5.27 -13.73
C VAL A 374 -17.89 4.35 -14.93
N SER A 375 -19.06 4.47 -15.55
CA SER A 375 -19.55 3.54 -16.58
C SER A 375 -20.19 4.26 -17.75
N GLN A 376 -20.03 3.69 -18.94
CA GLN A 376 -20.66 4.11 -20.20
C GLN A 376 -21.27 2.90 -20.90
N SER A 377 -22.15 3.15 -21.89
CA SER A 377 -22.81 2.09 -22.65
C SER A 377 -23.47 1.03 -21.76
N VAL A 378 -24.09 1.47 -20.65
CA VAL A 378 -24.74 0.59 -19.68
C VAL A 378 -25.96 -0.07 -20.32
N THR A 379 -26.05 -1.39 -20.20
CA THR A 379 -27.13 -2.22 -20.79
C THR A 379 -27.95 -2.96 -19.76
N GLY A 380 -27.50 -3.01 -18.51
CA GLY A 380 -28.24 -3.63 -17.41
C GLY A 380 -27.52 -3.47 -16.08
N GLY A 381 -28.19 -3.88 -15.01
CA GLY A 381 -27.67 -3.76 -13.65
C GLY A 381 -28.27 -2.62 -12.83
N VAL A 382 -27.63 -2.30 -11.72
CA VAL A 382 -28.06 -1.21 -10.82
C VAL A 382 -27.81 0.16 -11.44
N SER A 383 -28.61 1.16 -11.04
CA SER A 383 -28.43 2.53 -11.52
C SER A 383 -27.41 3.27 -10.65
N LYS A 384 -26.31 3.72 -11.27
CA LYS A 384 -25.28 4.56 -10.65
C LYS A 384 -25.36 5.97 -11.21
N LYS A 385 -25.24 7.00 -10.37
CA LYS A 385 -25.21 8.41 -10.84
C LYS A 385 -23.86 8.83 -11.42
N GLY A 386 -22.82 8.01 -11.25
CA GLY A 386 -21.55 8.15 -11.95
C GLY A 386 -20.32 8.19 -11.07
N LEU A 387 -20.46 8.50 -9.77
CA LEU A 387 -19.38 8.46 -8.80
C LEU A 387 -19.22 7.06 -8.24
N ASP A 388 -17.98 6.57 -8.21
CA ASP A 388 -17.64 5.23 -7.70
C ASP A 388 -16.15 5.22 -7.33
N VAL A 389 -15.81 4.64 -6.16
CA VAL A 389 -14.43 4.56 -5.67
C VAL A 389 -13.53 3.74 -6.59
N SER A 390 -14.11 2.87 -7.42
CA SER A 390 -13.38 2.11 -8.44
C SER A 390 -12.60 3.00 -9.41
N THR A 391 -13.01 4.25 -9.63
CA THR A 391 -12.22 5.20 -10.42
C THR A 391 -10.87 5.53 -9.78
N LEU A 392 -10.81 5.55 -8.45
CA LEU A 392 -9.58 5.78 -7.68
C LEU A 392 -8.77 4.48 -7.54
N LEU A 393 -9.45 3.35 -7.32
CA LEU A 393 -8.80 2.03 -7.34
C LEU A 393 -8.15 1.77 -8.71
N ALA A 394 -8.76 2.22 -9.80
CA ALA A 394 -8.21 2.14 -11.14
C ALA A 394 -6.91 2.94 -11.29
N ALA A 395 -6.80 4.10 -10.65
CA ALA A 395 -5.56 4.88 -10.65
C ALA A 395 -4.46 4.17 -9.84
N ASN A 396 -4.79 3.56 -8.70
CA ASN A 396 -3.81 2.79 -7.93
C ASN A 396 -3.37 1.51 -8.68
N LEU A 397 -4.32 0.74 -9.22
CA LEU A 397 -4.01 -0.59 -9.74
C LEU A 397 -3.64 -0.59 -11.22
N GLY A 398 -4.27 0.29 -12.01
CA GLY A 398 -4.23 0.31 -13.47
C GLY A 398 -3.42 1.44 -14.09
N SER A 399 -2.79 2.33 -13.31
CA SER A 399 -1.87 3.33 -13.88
C SER A 399 -0.47 2.76 -14.12
N VAL A 400 0.27 3.44 -15.00
CA VAL A 400 1.71 3.28 -15.24
C VAL A 400 2.36 4.68 -15.17
N ASP A 401 3.69 4.76 -15.17
CA ASP A 401 4.44 6.02 -14.99
C ASP A 401 4.46 6.91 -16.26
N ASP A 402 3.28 7.18 -16.83
CA ASP A 402 3.09 8.02 -18.03
C ASP A 402 2.20 9.26 -17.79
N GLY A 403 1.74 9.46 -16.55
CA GLY A 403 0.86 10.57 -16.17
C GLY A 403 -0.59 10.43 -16.62
N PHE A 404 -0.97 9.32 -17.27
CA PHE A 404 -2.32 9.09 -17.78
C PHE A 404 -3.24 8.54 -16.68
N PHE A 405 -4.10 9.41 -16.11
CA PHE A 405 -5.00 9.06 -15.00
C PHE A 405 -4.28 8.37 -13.82
N THR A 406 -3.06 8.83 -13.52
CA THR A 406 -2.28 8.43 -12.35
C THR A 406 -2.88 8.99 -11.05
N PRO A 407 -2.50 8.46 -9.88
CA PRO A 407 -2.95 8.97 -8.58
C PRO A 407 -2.75 10.47 -8.38
N GLY A 408 -1.66 11.04 -8.91
CA GLY A 408 -1.37 12.48 -8.85
C GLY A 408 -1.99 13.31 -9.97
N SER A 409 -2.78 12.72 -10.88
CA SER A 409 -3.37 13.42 -12.02
C SER A 409 -4.60 14.25 -11.64
N GLU A 410 -4.77 15.40 -12.27
CA GLU A 410 -5.81 16.38 -11.91
C GLU A 410 -7.23 15.82 -11.91
N LYS A 411 -7.57 14.94 -12.87
CA LYS A 411 -8.90 14.36 -13.03
C LYS A 411 -9.20 13.33 -11.95
N ILE A 412 -8.20 12.56 -11.53
CA ILE A 412 -8.32 11.60 -10.43
C ILE A 412 -8.47 12.35 -9.11
N LEU A 413 -7.67 13.38 -8.86
CA LEU A 413 -7.80 14.20 -7.65
C LEU A 413 -9.16 14.90 -7.55
N ALA A 414 -9.66 15.46 -8.66
CA ALA A 414 -10.98 16.07 -8.72
C ALA A 414 -12.09 15.05 -8.44
N THR A 415 -11.98 13.85 -9.02
CA THR A 415 -12.91 12.75 -8.77
C THR A 415 -12.86 12.28 -7.32
N ALA A 416 -11.68 12.24 -6.70
CA ALA A 416 -11.52 11.87 -5.29
C ALA A 416 -12.24 12.84 -4.36
N VAL A 417 -12.22 14.14 -4.66
CA VAL A 417 -13.01 15.15 -3.92
C VAL A 417 -14.50 14.88 -4.08
N ALA A 418 -14.98 14.71 -5.31
CA ALA A 418 -16.40 14.49 -5.57
C ALA A 418 -16.93 13.21 -4.90
N VAL A 419 -16.17 12.10 -4.96
CA VAL A 419 -16.52 10.84 -4.28
C VAL A 419 -16.54 11.03 -2.77
N GLU A 420 -15.53 11.66 -2.17
CA GLU A 420 -15.47 11.85 -0.71
C GLU A 420 -16.60 12.75 -0.19
N ASP A 421 -16.90 13.84 -0.90
CA ASP A 421 -18.00 14.75 -0.57
C ASP A 421 -19.35 14.04 -0.60
N SER A 422 -19.54 13.11 -1.54
CA SER A 422 -20.77 12.31 -1.63
C SER A 422 -20.97 11.38 -0.43
N PHE A 423 -19.90 10.93 0.23
CA PHE A 423 -19.95 10.07 1.41
C PHE A 423 -19.94 10.84 2.74
N ALA A 424 -19.45 12.09 2.75
CA ALA A 424 -19.27 12.89 3.96
C ALA A 424 -20.55 13.04 4.79
N SER A 425 -21.72 13.11 4.14
CA SER A 425 -23.03 13.20 4.82
C SER A 425 -23.89 11.94 4.70
N LEU A 426 -23.49 10.98 3.85
CA LEU A 426 -24.27 9.78 3.54
C LEU A 426 -24.28 8.79 4.71
N TYR A 427 -23.12 8.58 5.33
CA TYR A 427 -22.99 7.65 6.44
C TYR A 427 -23.14 8.36 7.78
N PRO A 428 -24.03 7.89 8.68
CA PRO A 428 -24.15 8.45 10.02
C PRO A 428 -22.82 8.52 10.78
N ILE A 429 -21.93 7.54 10.63
CA ILE A 429 -20.59 7.54 11.27
C ILE A 429 -19.65 8.65 10.79
N ASN A 430 -19.93 9.28 9.65
CA ASN A 430 -19.16 10.43 9.16
C ASN A 430 -19.66 11.76 9.76
N LYS A 431 -20.81 11.78 10.45
CA LYS A 431 -21.32 12.99 11.10
C LYS A 431 -20.50 13.31 12.36
N ASN A 432 -20.10 14.57 12.51
CA ASN A 432 -19.28 15.05 13.63
C ASN A 432 -17.98 14.24 13.81
N LEU A 433 -17.38 13.85 12.68
CA LEU A 433 -16.19 13.00 12.66
C LEU A 433 -15.02 13.65 13.45
N PRO A 434 -14.43 12.96 14.43
CA PRO A 434 -13.22 13.42 15.10
C PRO A 434 -12.10 13.79 14.13
N SER A 435 -11.35 14.86 14.42
CA SER A 435 -10.34 15.42 13.51
C SER A 435 -9.15 14.51 13.18
N TYR A 436 -8.99 13.40 13.90
CA TYR A 436 -7.97 12.37 13.65
C TYR A 436 -8.46 11.24 12.72
N LEU A 437 -9.74 11.26 12.33
CA LEU A 437 -10.36 10.28 11.43
C LEU A 437 -10.65 10.90 10.07
N GLY A 438 -10.64 10.06 9.03
CA GLY A 438 -11.04 10.39 7.66
C GLY A 438 -12.43 9.84 7.38
N ASN A 439 -13.13 10.41 6.38
CA ASN A 439 -14.46 9.92 6.02
C ASN A 439 -14.41 8.43 5.70
N SER A 440 -15.37 7.68 6.23
CA SER A 440 -15.64 6.32 5.79
C SER A 440 -16.19 6.36 4.37
N ILE A 441 -15.67 5.52 3.49
CA ILE A 441 -15.97 5.50 2.05
C ILE A 441 -16.48 4.09 1.68
N GLY A 442 -17.55 3.99 0.90
CA GLY A 442 -18.04 2.74 0.33
C GLY A 442 -17.76 2.63 -1.17
N ARG A 443 -18.46 1.72 -1.86
CA ARG A 443 -18.27 1.50 -3.30
C ARG A 443 -18.75 2.69 -4.14
N TYR A 444 -20.03 3.04 -4.02
CA TYR A 444 -20.66 4.19 -4.68
C TYR A 444 -21.88 4.69 -3.85
N PRO A 445 -22.35 5.94 -4.03
CA PRO A 445 -23.35 6.53 -3.13
C PRO A 445 -24.74 5.88 -3.17
N GLU A 446 -25.12 5.32 -4.32
CA GLU A 446 -26.40 4.62 -4.51
C GLU A 446 -26.36 3.15 -4.05
N ASP A 447 -25.27 2.70 -3.46
CA ASP A 447 -25.09 1.30 -3.09
C ASP A 447 -26.15 0.85 -2.07
N THR A 448 -26.66 -0.37 -2.28
CA THR A 448 -27.63 -1.03 -1.41
C THR A 448 -27.09 -2.31 -0.81
N TYR A 449 -25.97 -2.84 -1.29
CA TYR A 449 -25.41 -4.08 -0.75
C TYR A 449 -24.86 -3.85 0.67
N ASN A 450 -25.29 -4.68 1.61
CA ASN A 450 -24.99 -4.52 3.04
C ASN A 450 -24.06 -5.62 3.60
N GLY A 451 -23.33 -6.31 2.71
CA GLY A 451 -22.47 -7.44 3.06
C GLY A 451 -23.19 -8.79 3.11
N ASN A 452 -24.53 -8.85 3.06
CA ASN A 452 -25.27 -10.11 3.07
C ASN A 452 -26.68 -10.00 2.44
N GLY A 453 -26.85 -9.09 1.48
CA GLY A 453 -28.14 -8.77 0.86
C GLY A 453 -28.23 -7.30 0.47
N ASN A 454 -29.43 -6.83 0.13
CA ASN A 454 -29.67 -5.45 -0.31
C ASN A 454 -30.58 -4.70 0.66
N SER A 455 -30.07 -3.61 1.21
CA SER A 455 -30.80 -2.57 1.95
C SER A 455 -30.11 -1.22 1.76
N GLN A 456 -29.06 -0.95 2.51
CA GLN A 456 -28.26 0.26 2.46
C GLN A 456 -26.78 -0.10 2.41
N GLY A 457 -26.07 0.49 1.44
CA GLY A 457 -24.65 0.33 1.26
C GLY A 457 -23.85 0.76 2.49
N ASN A 458 -22.76 0.06 2.76
CA ASN A 458 -21.83 0.36 3.83
C ASN A 458 -20.49 0.92 3.32
N PRO A 459 -19.69 1.52 4.21
CA PRO A 459 -18.26 1.67 4.00
C PRO A 459 -17.53 0.33 3.78
N TRP A 460 -16.48 0.38 2.97
CA TRP A 460 -15.63 -0.78 2.65
C TRP A 460 -14.19 -0.51 3.10
N PHE A 461 -13.55 -1.49 3.73
CA PHE A 461 -12.16 -1.32 4.19
C PHE A 461 -11.22 -1.00 3.03
N LEU A 462 -11.35 -1.72 1.91
CA LEU A 462 -10.54 -1.49 0.71
C LEU A 462 -10.78 -0.12 0.05
N ALA A 463 -11.97 0.47 0.22
CA ALA A 463 -12.28 1.79 -0.33
C ALA A 463 -11.58 2.88 0.49
N VAL A 464 -11.58 2.73 1.81
CA VAL A 464 -10.91 3.66 2.74
C VAL A 464 -9.39 3.56 2.62
N THR A 465 -8.82 2.35 2.56
CA THR A 465 -7.37 2.16 2.32
C THR A 465 -6.97 2.63 0.92
N GLY A 466 -7.83 2.45 -0.09
CA GLY A 466 -7.61 2.95 -1.44
C GLY A 466 -7.42 4.46 -1.53
N TYR A 467 -8.15 5.23 -0.70
CA TYR A 467 -7.94 6.68 -0.55
C TYR A 467 -6.59 7.03 0.06
N ALA A 468 -6.20 6.33 1.13
CA ALA A 468 -4.90 6.54 1.76
C ALA A 468 -3.76 6.25 0.77
N GLU A 469 -3.85 5.12 0.07
CA GLU A 469 -2.88 4.74 -0.97
C GLU A 469 -2.79 5.80 -2.07
N LEU A 470 -3.94 6.27 -2.60
CA LEU A 470 -4.00 7.27 -3.66
C LEU A 470 -3.21 8.53 -3.29
N TYR A 471 -3.41 9.03 -2.07
CA TYR A 471 -2.78 10.27 -1.60
C TYR A 471 -1.27 10.11 -1.44
N TYR A 472 -0.81 8.99 -0.87
CA TYR A 472 0.62 8.71 -0.77
C TYR A 472 1.30 8.55 -2.13
N ARG A 473 0.62 7.90 -3.08
CA ARG A 473 1.12 7.75 -4.45
C ARG A 473 1.17 9.08 -5.20
N ALA A 474 0.17 9.94 -5.02
CA ALA A 474 0.18 11.29 -5.58
C ALA A 474 1.38 12.11 -5.08
N ILE A 475 1.65 12.06 -3.76
CA ILE A 475 2.85 12.69 -3.19
C ILE A 475 4.13 12.12 -3.83
N LYS A 476 4.24 10.79 -3.92
CA LYS A 476 5.41 10.13 -4.51
C LYS A 476 5.63 10.55 -5.97
N GLU A 477 4.57 10.61 -6.75
CA GLU A 477 4.58 11.06 -8.14
C GLU A 477 5.07 12.51 -8.27
N TRP A 478 4.53 13.44 -7.47
CA TRP A 478 4.95 14.84 -7.52
C TRP A 478 6.39 15.05 -7.05
N ILE A 479 6.86 14.26 -6.08
CA ILE A 479 8.29 14.24 -5.71
C ILE A 479 9.14 13.83 -6.92
N GLY A 480 8.74 12.75 -7.62
CA GLY A 480 9.42 12.29 -8.84
C GLY A 480 9.43 13.32 -9.97
N ASN A 481 8.35 14.10 -10.10
CA ASN A 481 8.19 15.14 -11.12
C ASN A 481 8.85 16.49 -10.75
N GLY A 482 9.44 16.61 -9.55
CA GLY A 482 10.01 17.88 -9.05
C GLY A 482 8.97 18.91 -8.59
N GLY A 483 7.69 18.53 -8.51
CA GLY A 483 6.60 19.37 -8.02
C GLY A 483 5.25 19.06 -8.66
N VAL A 484 4.28 19.92 -8.38
CA VAL A 484 2.94 19.88 -8.96
C VAL A 484 2.39 21.28 -9.20
N THR A 485 1.68 21.46 -10.31
CA THR A 485 0.99 22.72 -10.64
C THR A 485 -0.51 22.53 -10.49
N VAL A 486 -1.15 23.41 -9.73
CA VAL A 486 -2.61 23.42 -9.55
C VAL A 486 -3.27 23.83 -10.85
N SER A 487 -4.19 23.02 -11.34
CA SER A 487 -5.07 23.36 -12.46
C SER A 487 -6.45 23.81 -11.96
N SER A 488 -7.30 24.33 -12.84
CA SER A 488 -8.70 24.58 -12.50
C SER A 488 -9.46 23.30 -12.11
N ILE A 489 -9.10 22.16 -12.71
CA ILE A 489 -9.71 20.85 -12.44
C ILE A 489 -9.36 20.37 -11.03
N SER A 490 -8.07 20.44 -10.67
CA SER A 490 -7.56 19.95 -9.39
C SER A 490 -7.64 20.95 -8.23
N LEU A 491 -7.99 22.21 -8.50
CA LEU A 491 -8.09 23.25 -7.48
C LEU A 491 -8.91 22.86 -6.24
N PRO A 492 -10.09 22.19 -6.34
CA PRO A 492 -10.85 21.76 -5.17
C PRO A 492 -10.04 20.85 -4.24
N PHE A 493 -9.22 19.95 -4.81
CA PHE A 493 -8.36 19.06 -4.04
C PHE A 493 -7.31 19.85 -3.25
N PHE A 494 -6.57 20.75 -3.92
CA PHE A 494 -5.52 21.53 -3.25
C PHE A 494 -6.08 22.47 -2.19
N LYS A 495 -7.29 23.03 -2.39
CA LYS A 495 -7.96 23.88 -1.39
C LYS A 495 -8.25 23.16 -0.07
N LYS A 496 -8.32 21.82 -0.04
CA LYS A 496 -8.46 21.04 1.20
C LYS A 496 -7.22 21.14 2.10
N PHE A 497 -6.05 21.40 1.52
CA PHE A 497 -4.75 21.31 2.21
C PHE A 497 -3.96 22.63 2.22
N ASP A 498 -4.34 23.55 1.34
CA ASP A 498 -3.87 24.93 1.30
C ASP A 498 -5.02 25.85 0.84
N SER A 499 -5.60 26.60 1.78
CA SER A 499 -6.69 27.54 1.51
C SER A 499 -6.28 28.69 0.60
N SER A 500 -4.97 28.94 0.42
CA SER A 500 -4.43 29.95 -0.50
C SER A 500 -4.24 29.42 -1.93
N ALA A 501 -4.43 28.12 -2.18
CA ALA A 501 -4.23 27.53 -3.50
C ALA A 501 -5.07 28.25 -4.58
N THR A 502 -4.45 28.51 -5.73
CA THR A 502 -5.06 29.10 -6.93
C THR A 502 -4.62 28.34 -8.17
N SER A 503 -5.42 28.38 -9.24
CA SER A 503 -5.02 27.81 -10.53
C SER A 503 -3.72 28.48 -11.01
N GLY A 504 -2.77 27.67 -11.49
CA GLY A 504 -1.43 28.09 -11.89
C GLY A 504 -0.40 28.11 -10.75
N LYS A 505 -0.80 27.97 -9.48
CA LYS A 505 0.17 27.86 -8.36
C LYS A 505 1.01 26.60 -8.52
N LYS A 506 2.33 26.75 -8.43
CA LYS A 506 3.29 25.64 -8.49
C LYS A 506 3.87 25.36 -7.10
N TYR A 507 3.73 24.12 -6.65
CA TYR A 507 4.44 23.60 -5.47
C TYR A 507 5.69 22.87 -5.97
N THR A 508 6.86 23.47 -5.74
CA THR A 508 8.14 22.92 -6.21
C THR A 508 8.80 22.11 -5.10
N VAL A 509 9.28 20.92 -5.41
CA VAL A 509 9.98 20.04 -4.46
C VAL A 509 11.17 20.77 -3.81
N GLY A 510 11.34 20.60 -2.50
CA GLY A 510 12.39 21.24 -1.71
C GLY A 510 12.03 22.64 -1.16
N THR A 511 10.85 23.18 -1.49
CA THR A 511 10.34 24.42 -0.87
C THR A 511 9.48 24.13 0.35
N SER A 512 9.36 25.11 1.25
CA SER A 512 8.45 25.05 2.40
C SER A 512 7.00 24.80 1.98
N ASP A 513 6.56 25.43 0.88
CA ASP A 513 5.19 25.30 0.38
C ASP A 513 4.88 23.87 -0.05
N PHE A 514 5.79 23.22 -0.78
CA PHE A 514 5.62 21.83 -1.17
C PHE A 514 5.67 20.90 0.04
N ASN A 515 6.63 21.10 0.95
CA ASN A 515 6.78 20.26 2.14
C ASN A 515 5.54 20.34 3.04
N ASN A 516 4.99 21.53 3.25
CA ASN A 516 3.76 21.75 4.00
C ASN A 516 2.55 21.08 3.32
N LEU A 517 2.40 21.23 2.01
CA LEU A 517 1.35 20.58 1.25
C LEU A 517 1.44 19.05 1.36
N ALA A 518 2.60 18.47 1.09
CA ALA A 518 2.84 17.03 1.14
C ALA A 518 2.57 16.47 2.54
N GLN A 519 3.00 17.17 3.59
CA GLN A 519 2.72 16.77 4.98
C GLN A 519 1.23 16.83 5.30
N ASN A 520 0.51 17.88 4.89
CA ASN A 520 -0.93 18.01 5.12
C ASN A 520 -1.72 16.89 4.43
N ILE A 521 -1.34 16.54 3.19
CA ILE A 521 -1.95 15.43 2.45
C ILE A 521 -1.62 14.09 3.10
N ALA A 522 -0.37 13.87 3.54
CA ALA A 522 0.03 12.66 4.24
C ALA A 522 -0.73 12.47 5.57
N LEU A 523 -0.97 13.56 6.32
CA LEU A 523 -1.79 13.55 7.52
C LEU A 523 -3.26 13.23 7.22
N ALA A 524 -3.79 13.66 6.07
CA ALA A 524 -5.13 13.29 5.64
C ALA A 524 -5.23 11.83 5.20
N ALA A 525 -4.21 11.29 4.53
CA ALA A 525 -4.10 9.86 4.25
C ALA A 525 -4.05 9.03 5.55
N ASP A 526 -3.31 9.51 6.56
CA ASP A 526 -3.26 8.87 7.88
C ASP A 526 -4.62 8.87 8.59
N ARG A 527 -5.45 9.89 8.38
CA ARG A 527 -6.81 9.93 8.92
C ARG A 527 -7.69 8.80 8.37
N PHE A 528 -7.58 8.48 7.08
CA PHE A 528 -8.27 7.30 6.52
C PHE A 528 -7.77 6.00 7.15
N LEU A 529 -6.46 5.88 7.37
CA LEU A 529 -5.87 4.74 8.06
C LEU A 529 -6.33 4.65 9.54
N SER A 530 -6.48 5.77 10.23
CA SER A 530 -7.09 5.81 11.57
C SER A 530 -8.53 5.31 11.57
N THR A 531 -9.30 5.63 10.53
CA THR A 531 -10.68 5.13 10.35
C THR A 531 -10.68 3.61 10.17
N VAL A 532 -9.76 3.06 9.38
CA VAL A 532 -9.56 1.61 9.27
C VAL A 532 -9.19 1.01 10.63
N GLN A 533 -8.25 1.61 11.35
CA GLN A 533 -7.84 1.16 12.69
C GLN A 533 -9.03 1.13 13.67
N LEU A 534 -9.90 2.13 13.63
CA LEU A 534 -11.05 2.24 14.53
C LEU A 534 -12.10 1.15 14.27
N HIS A 535 -12.35 0.82 13.01
CA HIS A 535 -13.43 -0.08 12.60
C HIS A 535 -12.98 -1.54 12.40
N ALA A 536 -11.67 -1.80 12.32
CA ALA A 536 -11.12 -3.15 12.30
C ALA A 536 -11.49 -3.92 13.58
N HIS A 537 -11.54 -5.24 13.49
CA HIS A 537 -11.63 -6.07 14.69
C HIS A 537 -10.41 -5.88 15.59
N ASN A 538 -10.56 -6.09 16.90
CA ASN A 538 -9.47 -5.94 17.88
C ASN A 538 -8.24 -6.83 17.60
N ASN A 539 -8.41 -7.94 16.88
CA ASN A 539 -7.33 -8.83 16.45
C ASN A 539 -6.66 -8.38 15.13
N GLY A 540 -7.11 -7.27 14.53
CA GLY A 540 -6.67 -6.76 13.24
C GLY A 540 -7.30 -7.44 12.02
N SER A 541 -8.29 -8.32 12.19
CA SER A 541 -9.07 -8.86 11.06
C SER A 541 -9.83 -7.73 10.35
N LEU A 542 -9.85 -7.78 9.01
CA LEU A 542 -10.57 -6.83 8.16
C LEU A 542 -11.64 -7.59 7.38
N ALA A 543 -12.91 -7.28 7.64
CA ALA A 543 -14.00 -7.81 6.85
C ALA A 543 -14.07 -7.11 5.48
N GLU A 544 -15.10 -7.44 4.70
CA GLU A 544 -15.48 -6.71 3.50
C GLU A 544 -15.90 -5.28 3.84
N GLU A 545 -16.80 -5.14 4.81
CA GLU A 545 -17.46 -3.89 5.14
C GLU A 545 -17.39 -3.57 6.64
N PHE A 546 -17.84 -2.37 7.01
CA PHE A 546 -18.25 -2.05 8.37
C PHE A 546 -19.53 -1.22 8.35
N ASP A 547 -20.45 -1.51 9.26
CA ASP A 547 -21.80 -0.95 9.27
C ASP A 547 -21.78 0.59 9.31
N ARG A 548 -22.52 1.21 8.37
CA ARG A 548 -22.57 2.66 8.17
C ARG A 548 -23.05 3.48 9.37
N THR A 549 -23.66 2.85 10.38
CA THR A 549 -24.25 3.52 11.54
C THR A 549 -23.46 3.26 12.83
N THR A 550 -23.06 2.01 13.04
CA THR A 550 -22.39 1.53 14.26
C THR A 550 -20.88 1.43 14.11
N GLY A 551 -20.38 1.32 12.88
CA GLY A 551 -18.97 1.11 12.59
C GLY A 551 -18.46 -0.30 12.90
N LEU A 552 -19.35 -1.26 13.17
CA LEU A 552 -18.98 -2.65 13.43
C LEU A 552 -18.70 -3.39 12.11
N SER A 553 -17.62 -4.17 12.05
CA SER A 553 -17.29 -4.96 10.86
C SER A 553 -18.43 -5.92 10.47
N THR A 554 -18.74 -6.02 9.17
CA THR A 554 -19.83 -6.84 8.61
C THR A 554 -19.45 -7.37 7.21
N GLY A 555 -20.28 -8.23 6.64
CA GLY A 555 -20.03 -8.91 5.36
C GLY A 555 -19.01 -10.04 5.49
N ALA A 556 -18.33 -10.36 4.38
CA ALA A 556 -17.37 -11.46 4.36
C ALA A 556 -16.19 -11.20 5.32
N ARG A 557 -15.90 -12.15 6.22
CA ARG A 557 -14.79 -12.02 7.19
C ARG A 557 -13.42 -12.15 6.54
N ASP A 558 -12.41 -11.48 7.08
CA ASP A 558 -11.02 -11.59 6.61
C ASP A 558 -10.93 -11.55 5.07
N LEU A 559 -11.58 -10.55 4.45
CA LEU A 559 -11.63 -10.44 2.99
C LEU A 559 -10.20 -10.24 2.48
N THR A 560 -9.74 -11.11 1.58
CA THR A 560 -8.36 -11.13 1.11
C THR A 560 -7.95 -9.79 0.50
N TRP A 561 -8.86 -9.14 -0.24
CA TRP A 561 -8.62 -7.83 -0.84
C TRP A 561 -8.57 -6.68 0.20
N SER A 562 -9.37 -6.73 1.27
CA SER A 562 -9.24 -5.75 2.37
C SER A 562 -7.84 -5.81 3.00
N HIS A 563 -7.28 -7.01 3.17
CA HIS A 563 -5.92 -7.17 3.69
C HIS A 563 -4.85 -6.76 2.68
N ALA A 564 -5.00 -7.13 1.40
CA ALA A 564 -4.07 -6.73 0.34
C ALA A 564 -4.00 -5.20 0.18
N SER A 565 -5.15 -4.52 0.15
CA SER A 565 -5.23 -3.05 0.03
C SER A 565 -4.62 -2.31 1.22
N LEU A 566 -4.68 -2.87 2.43
CA LEU A 566 -3.98 -2.29 3.58
C LEU A 566 -2.46 -2.40 3.41
N ILE A 567 -1.95 -3.53 2.90
CA ILE A 567 -0.52 -3.74 2.68
C ILE A 567 -0.01 -2.78 1.60
N THR A 568 -0.72 -2.61 0.48
CA THR A 568 -0.34 -1.66 -0.57
C THR A 568 -0.37 -0.21 -0.07
N ALA A 569 -1.36 0.17 0.75
CA ALA A 569 -1.39 1.47 1.41
C ALA A 569 -0.21 1.67 2.39
N SER A 570 0.19 0.63 3.15
CA SER A 570 1.38 0.65 4.02
C SER A 570 2.67 0.92 3.23
N TYR A 571 2.79 0.31 2.05
CA TYR A 571 3.92 0.49 1.16
C TYR A 571 3.95 1.87 0.51
N ALA A 572 2.80 2.37 0.07
CA ALA A 572 2.67 3.74 -0.41
C ALA A 572 3.04 4.75 0.69
N LYS A 573 2.57 4.56 1.93
CA LYS A 573 2.94 5.38 3.09
C LYS A 573 4.43 5.36 3.41
N ALA A 574 5.12 4.26 3.11
CA ALA A 574 6.57 4.16 3.24
C ALA A 574 7.34 4.81 2.05
N GLY A 575 6.64 5.41 1.09
CA GLY A 575 7.23 6.01 -0.11
C GLY A 575 7.67 4.99 -1.16
N ALA A 576 7.22 3.74 -1.04
CA ALA A 576 7.61 2.61 -1.89
C ALA A 576 6.37 1.79 -2.31
N PRO A 577 5.43 2.36 -3.09
CA PRO A 577 4.22 1.65 -3.51
C PRO A 577 4.53 0.34 -4.26
N ALA A 578 3.65 -0.65 -4.12
CA ALA A 578 3.88 -2.01 -4.63
C ALA A 578 3.55 -2.23 -6.12
N ALA A 579 2.90 -1.28 -6.78
CA ALA A 579 2.41 -1.43 -8.15
C ALA A 579 2.24 -0.11 -8.89
#